data_AF-A0A0C3M4S2-F1
#
_entry.id   AF-A0A0C3M4S2-F1
#
_cell.length_a   1.000
_cell.length_b   1.000
_cell.length_c   1.000
_cell.angle_alpha   90.00
_cell.angle_beta   90.00
_cell.angle_gamma   90.00
#
_symmetry.space_group_name_H-M   'P 1'
#
loop_
_entity.id
_entity.type
_entity.pdbx_description
1 polymer ?
#
loop_
_entity_poly.entity_id
_entity_poly.type
_entity_poly.pdbx_seq_one_letter_code
_entity_poly.pdbx_strand_id
1 'polypeptide(L)'
;MSLSDQNIRTIVARFKHGYTKVESLLKIIGAGSPDIPDGTMPNNATNWPFKSLESIEIHAASVDLDDFPRLVEGYLHKSSKPLLEEIVLVGCSLRGQELPQAAERTAAIGITIREVRYGRY
;
A
#
# COMPACT_ATOMS: atom_id res chain seq x y z
N MET A 1 17.14 15.96 -13.78
CA MET A 1 17.44 14.67 -13.12
C MET A 1 16.10 14.00 -12.89
N SER A 2 15.76 12.99 -13.69
CA SER A 2 14.43 12.37 -13.66
C SER A 2 14.36 11.36 -12.52
N LEU A 3 13.39 11.48 -11.63
CA LEU A 3 13.12 10.53 -10.53
C LEU A 3 12.51 9.20 -11.01
N SER A 4 12.46 8.98 -12.34
CA SER A 4 11.57 8.03 -13.00
C SER A 4 11.86 6.55 -12.81
N ASP A 5 12.93 6.19 -12.10
CA ASP A 5 13.20 4.79 -11.74
C ASP A 5 14.09 4.71 -10.51
N GLN A 6 13.62 5.24 -9.38
CA GLN A 6 14.17 4.77 -8.12
C GLN A 6 13.64 3.33 -7.95
N ASN A 7 14.56 2.35 -7.95
CA ASN A 7 14.31 0.92 -7.67
C ASN A 7 13.80 0.74 -6.23
N ILE A 8 12.67 1.37 -5.92
CA ILE A 8 12.00 1.36 -4.63
C ILE A 8 11.21 0.07 -4.58
N ARG A 9 11.76 -0.90 -3.85
CA ARG A 9 11.11 -2.18 -3.61
C ARG A 9 10.16 -2.15 -2.43
N THR A 10 10.38 -1.25 -1.48
CA THR A 10 9.61 -1.16 -0.26
C THR A 10 9.23 0.28 0.06
N ILE A 11 7.94 0.53 0.28
CA ILE A 11 7.44 1.78 0.85
C ILE A 11 7.16 1.56 2.33
N VAL A 12 7.75 2.39 3.19
CA VAL A 12 7.51 2.35 4.63
C VAL A 12 6.70 3.56 5.04
N ALA A 13 5.44 3.35 5.39
CA ALA A 13 4.53 4.38 5.86
C ALA A 13 4.40 4.33 7.39
N ARG A 14 4.91 5.36 8.06
CA ARG A 14 4.86 5.47 9.52
C ARG A 14 3.83 6.52 9.93
N PHE A 15 2.80 6.08 10.62
CA PHE A 15 1.75 6.96 11.11
C PHE A 15 2.04 7.38 12.55
N LYS A 16 1.92 8.69 12.83
CA LYS A 16 1.85 9.15 14.22
C LYS A 16 0.50 8.69 14.77
N HIS A 17 0.54 7.96 15.88
CA HIS A 17 -0.63 7.37 16.54
C HIS A 17 -1.86 8.29 16.46
N GLY A 18 -2.95 7.80 15.87
CA GLY A 18 -4.27 8.39 16.10
C GLY A 18 -5.24 8.38 14.93
N TYR A 19 -4.91 8.92 13.75
CA TYR A 19 -6.00 9.38 12.87
C TYR A 19 -5.75 9.31 11.36
N THR A 20 -4.59 8.84 10.91
CA THR A 20 -4.35 8.80 9.47
C THR A 20 -4.89 7.51 8.87
N LYS A 21 -5.83 7.66 7.93
CA LYS A 21 -6.48 6.56 7.25
C LYS A 21 -5.52 5.91 6.26
N VAL A 22 -5.33 4.61 6.39
CA VAL A 22 -4.58 3.77 5.44
C VAL A 22 -5.11 3.94 4.01
N GLU A 23 -6.41 4.21 3.87
CA GLU A 23 -7.04 4.62 2.62
C GLU A 23 -6.29 5.74 1.89
N SER A 24 -5.85 6.80 2.58
CA SER A 24 -5.13 7.92 1.95
C SER A 24 -3.77 7.47 1.40
N LEU A 25 -3.07 6.59 2.10
CA LEU A 25 -1.82 6.00 1.62
C LEU A 25 -2.06 5.15 0.38
N LEU A 26 -3.04 4.23 0.44
CA LEU A 26 -3.37 3.36 -0.68
C LEU A 26 -3.83 4.15 -1.90
N LYS A 27 -4.56 5.25 -1.69
CA LYS A 27 -4.90 6.23 -2.73
C LYS A 27 -3.67 6.91 -3.32
N ILE A 28 -2.74 7.39 -2.50
CA ILE A 28 -1.54 8.10 -2.98
C ILE A 28 -0.63 7.16 -3.76
N ILE A 29 -0.45 5.94 -3.24
CA ILE A 29 0.24 4.87 -3.95
C ILE A 29 -0.57 4.68 -5.24
N GLY A 30 -1.78 4.13 -5.15
CA GLY A 30 -2.68 3.73 -6.23
C GLY A 30 -2.99 4.73 -7.35
N ALA A 31 -3.06 6.02 -7.03
CA ALA A 31 -3.42 7.06 -8.00
C ALA A 31 -2.30 7.35 -9.00
N GLY A 32 -1.04 7.00 -8.69
CA GLY A 32 0.12 7.49 -9.45
C GLY A 32 0.13 9.02 -9.41
N SER A 33 0.80 9.60 -8.41
CA SER A 33 0.70 11.03 -8.10
C SER A 33 0.74 11.97 -9.34
N PRO A 34 -0.31 12.77 -9.60
CA PRO A 34 -0.30 13.83 -10.62
C PRO A 34 0.33 15.15 -10.13
N ASP A 35 0.69 15.27 -8.85
CA ASP A 35 1.18 16.52 -8.23
C ASP A 35 2.72 16.57 -8.06
N ILE A 36 3.47 15.82 -8.88
CA ILE A 36 4.92 16.04 -9.03
C ILE A 36 5.09 17.12 -10.11
N PRO A 37 5.75 18.26 -9.82
CA PRO A 37 5.72 19.44 -10.68
C PRO A 37 6.09 19.11 -12.12
N ASP A 38 5.18 19.59 -12.96
CA ASP A 38 5.01 19.31 -14.37
C ASP A 38 6.18 19.85 -15.18
N GLY A 39 7.10 18.96 -15.53
CA GLY A 39 8.20 19.25 -16.44
C GLY A 39 8.22 18.36 -17.67
N THR A 40 7.47 17.25 -17.72
CA THR A 40 7.43 16.41 -18.91
C THR A 40 6.22 15.48 -18.98
N MET A 41 5.31 15.90 -19.86
CA MET A 41 4.51 15.10 -20.78
C MET A 41 3.14 14.55 -20.33
N PRO A 42 2.06 14.97 -21.02
CA PRO A 42 0.71 14.46 -20.82
C PRO A 42 0.53 13.21 -21.67
N ASN A 43 0.33 12.04 -21.03
CA ASN A 43 -0.57 10.99 -21.50
C ASN A 43 -0.42 9.73 -20.65
N ASN A 44 -1.57 9.15 -20.37
CA ASN A 44 -1.82 7.79 -19.91
C ASN A 44 -1.56 7.47 -18.44
N ALA A 45 -2.51 6.74 -17.88
CA ALA A 45 -2.43 5.98 -16.64
C ALA A 45 -1.39 4.84 -16.67
N THR A 46 -0.18 5.05 -17.24
CA THR A 46 0.80 3.98 -17.54
C THR A 46 2.14 4.14 -16.86
N ASN A 47 2.44 5.28 -16.25
CA ASN A 47 3.69 5.44 -15.49
C ASN A 47 3.40 5.49 -13.99
N TRP A 48 3.01 4.34 -13.47
CA TRP A 48 3.19 4.06 -12.05
C TRP A 48 4.65 4.36 -11.65
N PRO A 49 4.93 5.25 -10.68
CA PRO A 49 6.30 5.62 -10.34
C PRO A 49 7.04 4.53 -9.56
N PHE A 50 6.32 3.52 -9.03
CA PHE A 50 6.90 2.43 -8.26
C PHE A 50 6.85 1.10 -9.02
N LYS A 51 7.35 1.08 -10.26
CA LYS A 51 7.31 -0.11 -11.13
C LYS A 51 7.97 -1.34 -10.52
N SER A 52 8.94 -1.12 -9.62
CA SER A 52 9.68 -2.15 -8.88
C SER A 52 9.16 -2.41 -7.46
N LEU A 53 7.99 -1.88 -7.09
CA LEU A 53 7.45 -2.03 -5.74
C LEU A 53 7.00 -3.46 -5.47
N GLU A 54 7.64 -4.10 -4.48
CA GLU A 54 7.37 -5.47 -4.03
C GLU A 54 6.59 -5.49 -2.72
N SER A 55 6.79 -4.50 -1.85
CA SER A 55 6.25 -4.50 -0.48
C SER A 55 5.81 -3.10 0.00
N ILE A 56 4.73 -3.06 0.80
CA ILE A 56 4.31 -1.87 1.55
C ILE A 56 4.27 -2.20 3.03
N GLU A 57 5.03 -1.47 3.84
CA GLU A 57 4.95 -1.55 5.29
C GLU A 57 4.11 -0.39 5.85
N ILE A 58 3.11 -0.74 6.66
CA ILE A 58 2.20 0.20 7.33
C ILE A 58 2.47 0.09 8.82
N HIS A 59 2.99 1.16 9.43
CA HIS A 59 3.37 1.16 10.84
C HIS A 59 2.42 1.99 11.69
N ALA A 60 2.04 1.44 12.84
CA ALA A 60 1.31 2.13 13.90
C ALA A 60 -0.03 2.78 13.45
N ALA A 61 -0.70 2.16 12.48
CA ALA A 61 -2.00 2.60 11.97
C ALA A 61 -3.17 1.85 12.63
N SER A 62 -4.37 2.43 12.60
CA SER A 62 -5.61 1.69 12.81
C SER A 62 -6.07 1.13 11.46
N VAL A 63 -6.20 -0.19 11.37
CA VAL A 63 -6.60 -0.89 10.13
C VAL A 63 -7.92 -1.60 10.38
N ASP A 64 -8.92 -1.28 9.57
CA ASP A 64 -10.17 -2.04 9.51
C ASP A 64 -10.03 -3.15 8.48
N LEU A 65 -9.96 -4.39 8.94
CA LEU A 65 -9.74 -5.57 8.11
C LEU A 65 -10.98 -5.97 7.28
N ASP A 66 -12.17 -5.46 7.61
CA ASP A 66 -13.37 -5.71 6.80
C ASP A 66 -13.31 -4.95 5.47
N ASP A 67 -12.86 -3.69 5.55
CA ASP A 67 -12.75 -2.80 4.40
C ASP A 67 -11.38 -2.88 3.72
N PHE A 68 -10.33 -3.30 4.43
CA PHE A 68 -8.96 -3.28 3.92
C PHE A 68 -8.79 -4.01 2.57
N PRO A 69 -9.30 -5.24 2.36
CA PRO A 69 -9.19 -5.90 1.06
C PRO A 69 -9.85 -5.10 -0.07
N ARG A 70 -11.00 -4.46 0.19
CA ARG A 70 -11.70 -3.61 -0.79
C ARG A 70 -10.90 -2.36 -1.14
N LEU A 71 -10.22 -1.76 -0.16
CA LEU A 71 -9.34 -0.61 -0.40
C LEU A 71 -8.10 -1.01 -1.22
N VAL A 72 -7.51 -2.18 -0.92
CA VAL A 72 -6.36 -2.73 -1.68
C VAL A 72 -6.77 -3.15 -3.09
N GLU A 73 -7.98 -3.61 -3.31
CA GLU A 73 -8.48 -3.88 -4.66
C GLU A 73 -8.78 -2.58 -5.41
N GLY A 74 -9.51 -1.66 -4.77
CA GLY A 74 -10.04 -0.46 -5.41
C GLY A 74 -8.99 0.59 -5.78
N TYR A 75 -7.98 0.80 -4.94
CA TYR A 75 -6.92 1.80 -5.24
C TYR A 75 -5.74 1.21 -5.98
N LEU A 76 -5.59 -0.09 -5.88
CA LEU A 76 -4.34 -0.75 -6.13
C LEU A 76 -4.70 -1.76 -7.26
N HIS A 77 -5.13 -1.26 -8.42
CA HIS A 77 -5.65 -2.10 -9.51
C HIS A 77 -4.54 -2.96 -10.16
N LYS A 78 -4.90 -4.09 -10.80
CA LYS A 78 -3.96 -5.05 -11.44
C LYS A 78 -2.92 -4.40 -12.37
N SER A 79 -3.31 -3.32 -13.04
CA SER A 79 -2.46 -2.59 -13.98
C SER A 79 -1.32 -1.80 -13.31
N SER A 80 -1.48 -1.48 -12.02
CA SER A 80 -0.54 -0.67 -11.22
C SER A 80 0.42 -1.51 -10.38
N LYS A 81 0.39 -2.85 -10.52
CA LYS A 81 1.01 -3.80 -9.59
C LYS A 81 1.65 -5.05 -10.24
N PRO A 82 2.45 -4.96 -11.32
CA PRO A 82 3.06 -6.18 -11.82
C PRO A 82 3.94 -6.90 -10.78
N LEU A 83 4.46 -6.17 -9.77
CA LEU A 83 5.42 -6.71 -8.79
C LEU A 83 5.01 -6.58 -7.32
N LEU A 84 3.88 -5.96 -6.97
CA LEU A 84 3.51 -5.81 -5.55
C LEU A 84 2.97 -7.14 -5.01
N GLU A 85 3.71 -7.75 -4.09
CA GLU A 85 3.43 -9.09 -3.56
C GLU A 85 2.95 -9.06 -2.11
N GLU A 86 3.36 -8.07 -1.31
CA GLU A 86 3.05 -8.05 0.12
C GLU A 86 2.67 -6.68 0.70
N ILE A 87 1.84 -6.72 1.75
CA ILE A 87 1.61 -5.61 2.67
C ILE A 87 1.88 -6.08 4.09
N VAL A 88 2.76 -5.39 4.80
CA VAL A 88 3.15 -5.70 6.18
C VAL A 88 2.52 -4.68 7.13
N LEU A 89 1.72 -5.16 8.08
CA LEU A 89 1.11 -4.35 9.12
C LEU A 89 1.96 -4.42 10.40
N VAL A 90 2.73 -3.37 10.68
CA VAL A 90 3.70 -3.34 11.79
C VAL A 90 3.13 -2.56 12.98
N GLY A 91 2.85 -3.26 14.06
CA GLY A 91 2.29 -2.67 15.29
C GLY A 91 0.99 -1.90 15.05
N CYS A 92 0.18 -2.35 14.08
CA CYS A 92 -1.10 -1.77 13.76
C CYS A 92 -2.18 -2.22 14.76
N SER A 93 -3.13 -1.33 15.05
CA SER A 93 -4.36 -1.70 15.74
C SER A 93 -5.33 -2.26 14.70
N LEU A 94 -5.54 -3.58 14.71
CA LEU A 94 -6.46 -4.25 13.79
C LEU A 94 -7.88 -4.28 14.38
N ARG A 95 -8.89 -4.00 13.56
CA ARG A 95 -10.33 -4.09 13.88
C ARG A 95 -11.06 -4.82 12.76
N GLY A 96 -12.29 -5.28 13.01
CA GLY A 96 -13.10 -6.01 12.03
C GLY A 96 -12.78 -7.51 12.02
N GLN A 97 -12.84 -8.13 10.83
CA GLN A 97 -12.51 -9.53 10.59
C GLN A 97 -11.14 -9.97 11.13
N GLU A 98 -10.99 -11.28 11.34
CA GLU A 98 -9.70 -11.86 11.69
C GLU A 98 -8.72 -11.75 10.51
N LEU A 99 -7.45 -11.51 10.83
CA LEU A 99 -6.37 -11.35 9.85
C LEU A 99 -6.30 -12.47 8.79
N PRO A 100 -6.48 -13.78 9.12
CA PRO A 100 -6.47 -14.83 8.11
C PRO A 100 -7.55 -14.67 7.02
N GLN A 101 -8.74 -14.17 7.38
CA GLN A 101 -9.84 -13.97 6.43
C GLN A 101 -9.55 -12.79 5.50
N ALA A 102 -9.02 -11.69 6.06
CA ALA A 102 -8.57 -10.56 5.26
C ALA A 102 -7.42 -10.96 4.33
N ALA A 103 -6.51 -11.84 4.80
CA ALA A 103 -5.39 -12.34 4.02
C ALA A 103 -5.80 -13.23 2.86
N GLU A 104 -6.81 -14.09 3.06
CA GLU A 104 -7.38 -14.90 1.98
C GLU A 104 -7.97 -14.01 0.87
N ARG A 105 -8.69 -12.95 1.25
CA ARG A 105 -9.28 -12.00 0.29
C ARG A 105 -8.23 -11.23 -0.49
N THR A 106 -7.15 -10.77 0.14
CA THR A 106 -6.06 -10.09 -0.57
C THR A 106 -5.24 -11.06 -1.41
N ALA A 107 -5.09 -12.32 -0.98
CA ALA A 107 -4.37 -13.34 -1.75
C ALA A 107 -5.09 -13.66 -3.07
N ALA A 108 -6.42 -13.59 -3.11
CA ALA A 108 -7.20 -13.74 -4.33
C ALA A 108 -6.87 -12.69 -5.42
N ILE A 109 -6.30 -11.55 -5.04
CA ILE A 109 -5.81 -10.51 -5.96
C ILE A 109 -4.28 -10.46 -6.05
N GLY A 110 -3.59 -11.50 -5.58
CA GLY A 110 -2.13 -11.66 -5.68
C GLY A 110 -1.32 -10.93 -4.62
N ILE A 111 -1.95 -10.46 -3.53
CA ILE A 111 -1.25 -9.75 -2.45
C ILE A 111 -1.38 -10.50 -1.13
N THR A 112 -0.24 -10.76 -0.52
CA THR A 112 -0.17 -11.30 0.83
C THR A 112 -0.24 -10.18 1.86
N ILE A 113 -0.90 -10.43 3.00
CA ILE A 113 -0.85 -9.51 4.15
C ILE A 113 -0.32 -10.28 5.35
N ARG A 114 0.49 -9.61 6.17
CA ARG A 114 0.99 -10.17 7.42
C ARG A 114 1.09 -9.11 8.52
N GLU A 115 0.89 -9.53 9.77
CA GLU A 115 1.07 -8.69 10.95
C GLU A 115 2.45 -8.95 11.57
N VAL A 116 3.16 -7.88 11.90
CA VAL A 116 4.37 -7.90 12.72
C VAL A 116 4.10 -7.09 13.97
N ARG A 117 4.12 -7.72 15.14
CA ARG A 117 3.95 -7.02 16.42
C ARG A 117 5.29 -6.45 16.87
N TYR A 118 5.28 -5.26 17.49
CA TYR A 118 6.45 -4.79 18.22
C TYR A 118 6.77 -5.81 19.32
N GLY A 119 7.99 -6.34 19.32
CA GLY A 119 8.46 -7.22 20.38
C GLY A 119 8.32 -6.50 21.72
N ARG A 120 7.66 -7.16 22.68
CA ARG A 120 7.72 -6.73 24.07
C ARG A 120 9.15 -6.98 24.55
N TYR A 121 9.96 -5.94 24.65
CA TYR A 121 11.17 -5.93 25.46
C TYR A 121 10.80 -5.52 26.89
#